data_AF-A0A3Q0GB28-F1
#
_entry.id   AF-A0A3Q0GB28-F1
#
_cell.length_a   1.000
_cell.length_b   1.000
_cell.length_c   1.000
_cell.angle_alpha   90.00
_cell.angle_beta   90.00
_cell.angle_gamma   90.00
#
_symmetry.space_group_name_H-M   'P 1'
#
loop_
_entity.id
_entity.type
_entity.pdbx_description
1 polymer ?
#
loop_
_entity_poly.entity_id
_entity_poly.type
_entity_poly.pdbx_seq_one_letter_code
_entity_poly.pdbx_strand_id
1 'polypeptide(L)'
;MVEILRGLEKLRKLRKEAAGRKGVCPPPSADEAFEHNIQKMRTLIKKRTELYEAEERALRVMLEGEQEEERKREMEKKQRKEREKLLQQKREIESVLFGNPDEFPLGHLLRPFKQYYLQAEHSVPVLIQIRHEWDRYLVPADHPEGSCIPPGWVLPAPPTSDTWATAVR
;
A
#
# COMPACT_ATOMS: atom_id res chain seq x y z
N MET A 1 -1.87 42.38 -28.87
CA MET A 1 -3.21 43.03 -28.78
C MET A 1 -3.17 44.38 -28.07
N VAL A 2 -2.59 44.48 -26.86
CA VAL A 2 -2.45 45.77 -26.14
C VAL A 2 -1.61 46.78 -26.94
N GLU A 3 -0.51 46.34 -27.54
CA GLU A 3 0.35 47.20 -28.39
C GLU A 3 -0.37 47.74 -29.64
N ILE A 4 -1.34 47.00 -30.17
CA ILE A 4 -2.14 47.43 -31.33
C ILE A 4 -3.06 48.59 -30.92
N LEU A 5 -3.72 48.49 -29.76
CA LEU A 5 -4.53 49.60 -29.22
C LEU A 5 -3.67 50.84 -28.96
N ARG A 6 -2.47 50.65 -28.41
CA ARG A 6 -1.49 51.73 -28.20
C ARG A 6 -1.06 52.39 -29.51
N GLY A 7 -0.89 51.59 -30.56
CA GLY A 7 -0.62 52.08 -31.92
C GLY A 7 -1.77 52.90 -32.49
N LEU A 8 -3.02 52.46 -32.28
CA LEU A 8 -4.22 53.18 -32.74
C LEU A 8 -4.38 54.54 -32.05
N GLU A 9 -4.13 54.62 -30.75
CA GLU A 9 -4.16 55.88 -29.99
C GLU A 9 -3.10 56.87 -30.48
N LYS A 10 -1.86 56.39 -30.71
CA LYS A 10 -0.78 57.21 -31.28
C LYS A 10 -1.14 57.72 -32.67
N LEU A 11 -1.66 56.86 -33.54
CA LEU A 11 -2.07 57.22 -34.89
C LEU A 11 -3.21 58.25 -34.88
N ARG A 12 -4.19 58.08 -33.98
CA ARG A 12 -5.28 59.04 -33.77
C ARG A 12 -4.74 60.41 -33.34
N LYS A 13 -3.81 60.43 -32.37
CA LYS A 13 -3.18 61.67 -31.87
C LYS A 13 -2.45 62.44 -32.98
N LEU A 14 -1.62 61.73 -33.76
CA LEU A 14 -0.89 62.31 -34.89
C LEU A 14 -1.83 62.88 -35.97
N ARG A 15 -2.93 62.17 -36.28
CA ARG A 15 -3.94 62.66 -37.24
C ARG A 15 -4.66 63.92 -36.75
N LYS A 16 -4.94 63.99 -35.44
CA LYS A 16 -5.52 65.17 -34.80
C LYS A 16 -4.59 66.39 -34.88
N GLU A 17 -3.32 66.21 -34.55
CA GLU A 17 -2.31 67.27 -34.62
C GLU A 17 -2.11 67.76 -36.07
N ALA A 18 -2.08 66.85 -37.04
CA ALA A 18 -1.98 67.19 -38.46
C ALA A 18 -3.21 67.97 -38.98
N ALA A 19 -4.41 67.61 -38.54
CA ALA A 19 -5.64 68.34 -38.88
C ALA A 19 -5.66 69.74 -38.25
N GLY A 20 -5.25 69.85 -36.98
CA GLY A 20 -5.14 71.14 -36.29
C GLY A 20 -4.17 72.12 -36.95
N ARG A 21 -3.02 71.64 -37.45
CA ARG A 21 -2.08 72.46 -38.25
C ARG A 21 -2.68 72.97 -39.56
N LYS A 22 -3.71 72.29 -40.09
CA LYS A 22 -4.47 72.71 -41.28
C LYS A 22 -5.70 73.55 -40.95
N GLY A 23 -5.89 73.91 -39.67
CA GLY A 23 -7.05 74.69 -39.20
C GLY A 23 -8.36 73.91 -39.08
N VAL A 24 -8.33 72.58 -39.27
CA VAL A 24 -9.52 71.72 -39.19
C VAL A 24 -9.53 71.00 -37.85
N CYS A 25 -10.53 71.27 -37.01
CA CYS A 25 -10.70 70.59 -35.74
C CYS A 25 -11.81 69.53 -35.85
N PRO A 26 -11.50 68.23 -35.60
CA PRO A 26 -12.53 67.20 -35.52
C PRO A 26 -13.56 67.53 -34.43
N PRO A 27 -14.84 67.16 -34.62
CA PRO A 27 -15.87 67.39 -33.61
C PRO A 27 -15.59 66.57 -32.33
N PRO A 28 -15.87 67.12 -31.14
CA PRO A 28 -15.58 66.46 -29.86
C PRO A 28 -16.32 65.12 -29.69
N SER A 29 -17.51 64.97 -30.29
CA SER A 29 -18.26 63.70 -30.29
C SER A 29 -17.49 62.54 -30.94
N ALA A 30 -16.67 62.82 -31.96
CA ALA A 30 -15.86 61.80 -32.61
C ALA A 30 -14.74 61.29 -31.69
N ASP A 31 -14.25 62.12 -30.76
CA ASP A 31 -13.22 61.73 -29.79
C ASP A 31 -13.79 60.92 -28.65
N GLU A 32 -14.93 61.35 -28.11
CA GLU A 32 -15.65 60.59 -27.10
C GLU A 32 -16.00 59.18 -27.61
N ALA A 33 -16.47 59.07 -28.87
CA ALA A 33 -16.74 57.79 -29.49
C ALA A 33 -15.48 56.92 -29.66
N PHE A 34 -14.33 57.53 -29.99
CA PHE A 34 -13.08 56.80 -30.14
C PHE A 34 -12.58 56.28 -28.78
N GLU A 35 -12.55 57.15 -27.77
CA GLU A 35 -12.08 56.81 -26.43
C GLU A 35 -12.97 55.74 -25.79
N HIS A 36 -14.30 55.87 -25.95
CA HIS A 36 -15.25 54.86 -25.51
C HIS A 36 -14.98 53.49 -26.14
N ASN A 37 -14.75 53.45 -27.46
CA ASN A 37 -14.48 52.19 -28.17
C ASN A 37 -13.14 51.57 -27.77
N ILE A 38 -12.09 52.38 -27.59
CA ILE A 38 -10.80 51.90 -27.09
C ILE A 38 -10.95 51.31 -25.68
N GLN A 39 -11.69 52.00 -24.79
CA GLN A 39 -11.91 51.54 -23.43
C GLN A 39 -12.72 50.23 -23.40
N LYS A 40 -13.73 50.11 -24.27
CA LYS A 40 -14.48 48.87 -24.46
C LYS A 40 -13.58 47.73 -24.96
N MET A 41 -12.67 47.98 -25.90
CA MET A 41 -11.72 46.97 -26.37
C MET A 41 -10.71 46.57 -25.29
N ARG A 42 -10.22 47.53 -24.49
CA ARG A 42 -9.32 47.24 -23.35
C ARG A 42 -9.97 46.32 -22.33
N THR A 43 -11.21 46.62 -21.93
CA THR A 43 -11.95 45.79 -20.96
C THR A 43 -12.21 44.39 -21.50
N LEU A 44 -12.57 44.27 -22.78
CA LEU A 44 -12.76 42.97 -23.44
C LEU A 44 -11.47 42.15 -23.48
N ILE A 45 -10.34 42.76 -23.86
CA ILE A 45 -9.05 42.06 -23.91
C ILE A 45 -8.66 41.61 -22.50
N LYS A 46 -8.77 42.50 -21.50
CA LYS A 46 -8.43 42.17 -20.11
C LYS A 46 -9.25 40.97 -19.61
N LYS A 47 -10.57 41.01 -19.78
CA LYS A 47 -11.46 39.92 -19.37
C LYS A 47 -11.11 38.60 -20.06
N ARG A 48 -10.78 38.65 -21.36
CA ARG A 48 -10.44 37.44 -22.12
C ARG A 48 -9.08 36.88 -21.73
N THR A 49 -8.10 37.74 -21.43
CA THR A 49 -6.80 37.33 -20.92
C THR A 49 -6.93 36.64 -19.57
N GLU A 50 -7.71 37.21 -18.64
CA GLU A 50 -7.95 36.61 -17.32
C GLU A 50 -8.61 35.21 -17.42
N LEU A 51 -9.57 35.05 -18.33
CA LEU A 51 -10.21 33.75 -18.58
C LEU A 51 -9.21 32.72 -19.12
N TYR A 52 -8.40 33.09 -20.11
CA TYR A 52 -7.40 32.18 -20.68
C TYR A 52 -6.30 31.83 -19.68
N GLU A 53 -5.86 32.77 -18.85
CA GLU A 53 -4.91 32.50 -17.78
C GLU A 53 -5.48 31.56 -16.71
N ALA A 54 -6.78 31.65 -16.42
CA ALA A 54 -7.44 30.73 -15.50
C ALA A 54 -7.56 29.32 -16.11
N GLU A 55 -7.95 29.23 -17.38
CA GLU A 55 -8.04 27.98 -18.12
C GLU A 55 -6.68 27.28 -18.26
N GLU A 56 -5.63 28.03 -18.64
CA GLU A 56 -4.27 27.51 -18.76
C GLU A 56 -3.76 26.98 -17.41
N ARG A 57 -4.02 27.68 -16.31
CA ARG A 57 -3.67 27.21 -14.97
C ARG A 57 -4.40 25.92 -14.61
N ALA A 58 -5.70 25.83 -14.89
CA ALA A 58 -6.47 24.61 -14.63
C ALA A 58 -5.93 23.42 -15.44
N LEU A 59 -5.66 23.61 -16.74
CA LEU A 59 -5.10 22.58 -17.60
C LEU A 59 -3.71 22.12 -17.14
N ARG A 60 -2.87 23.05 -16.67
CA ARG A 60 -1.55 22.72 -16.13
C ARG A 60 -1.63 21.83 -14.90
N VAL A 61 -2.52 22.16 -13.95
CA VAL A 61 -2.75 21.34 -12.74
C VAL A 61 -3.29 19.95 -13.11
N MET A 62 -4.21 19.87 -14.08
CA MET A 62 -4.71 18.57 -14.56
C MET A 62 -3.60 17.71 -15.16
N LEU A 63 -2.73 18.29 -15.99
CA LEU A 63 -1.62 17.58 -16.61
C LEU A 63 -0.59 17.10 -15.59
N GLU A 64 -0.22 17.95 -14.61
CA GLU A 64 0.67 17.57 -13.52
C GLU A 64 0.06 16.45 -12.66
N GLY A 65 -1.25 16.53 -12.39
CA GLY A 65 -1.99 15.50 -11.67
C GLY A 65 -2.03 14.15 -12.41
N GLU A 66 -2.23 14.17 -13.73
CA GLU A 66 -2.21 12.95 -14.55
C GLU A 66 -0.84 12.28 -14.55
N GLN A 67 0.24 13.06 -14.71
CA GLN A 67 1.61 12.53 -14.66
C GLN A 67 1.94 11.91 -13.29
N GLU A 68 1.50 12.55 -12.21
CA GLU A 68 1.74 12.04 -10.85
C GLU A 68 0.92 10.76 -10.58
N GLU A 69 -0.34 10.71 -11.02
CA GLU A 69 -1.16 9.49 -10.99
C GLU A 69 -0.51 8.35 -11.79
N GLU A 70 0.01 8.62 -12.98
CA GLU A 70 0.69 7.61 -13.80
C GLU A 70 1.94 7.07 -13.11
N ARG A 71 2.79 7.94 -12.56
CA ARG A 71 3.96 7.53 -11.75
C ARG A 71 3.57 6.66 -10.57
N LYS A 72 2.51 7.05 -9.85
CA LYS A 72 2.01 6.28 -8.71
C LYS A 72 1.53 4.89 -9.15
N ARG A 73 0.76 4.80 -10.24
CA ARG A 73 0.29 3.53 -10.82
C ARG A 73 1.46 2.65 -11.27
N GLU A 74 2.51 3.22 -11.85
CA GLU A 74 3.71 2.47 -12.21
C GLU A 74 4.44 1.91 -10.99
N MET A 75 4.58 2.71 -9.93
CA MET A 75 5.17 2.26 -8.66
C MET A 75 4.35 1.14 -8.03
N GLU A 76 3.02 1.27 -7.98
CA GLU A 76 2.12 0.22 -7.46
C GLU A 76 2.22 -1.06 -8.28
N LYS A 77 2.29 -0.97 -9.62
CA LYS A 77 2.51 -2.14 -10.50
C LYS A 77 3.85 -2.81 -10.21
N LYS A 78 4.93 -2.04 -10.01
CA LYS A 78 6.26 -2.58 -9.66
C LYS A 78 6.22 -3.30 -8.31
N GLN A 79 5.65 -2.66 -7.28
CA GLN A 79 5.52 -3.28 -5.95
C GLN A 79 4.67 -4.55 -5.98
N ARG A 80 3.57 -4.57 -6.76
CA ARG A 80 2.75 -5.77 -6.92
C ARG A 80 3.52 -6.91 -7.56
N LYS A 81 4.29 -6.63 -8.62
CA LYS A 81 5.16 -7.62 -9.27
C LYS A 81 6.24 -8.14 -8.32
N GLU A 82 6.85 -7.29 -7.51
CA GLU A 82 7.85 -7.71 -6.52
C GLU A 82 7.23 -8.59 -5.43
N ARG A 83 6.06 -8.23 -4.91
CA ARG A 83 5.32 -9.07 -3.95
C ARG A 83 4.97 -10.43 -4.54
N GLU A 84 4.52 -10.45 -5.79
CA GLU A 84 4.19 -11.70 -6.50
C GLU A 84 5.44 -12.57 -6.71
N LYS A 85 6.57 -11.98 -7.10
CA LYS A 85 7.86 -12.68 -7.18
C LYS A 85 8.28 -13.26 -5.84
N LEU A 86 8.15 -12.51 -4.75
CA LEU A 86 8.49 -12.98 -3.41
C LEU A 86 7.58 -14.13 -2.97
N LEU A 87 6.28 -14.03 -3.24
CA LEU A 87 5.30 -15.11 -3.01
C LEU A 87 5.64 -16.36 -3.82
N GLN A 88 6.08 -16.18 -5.07
CA GLN A 88 6.47 -17.28 -5.93
C GLN A 88 7.75 -17.96 -5.42
N GLN A 89 8.77 -17.18 -5.06
CA GLN A 89 9.99 -17.71 -4.42
C GLN A 89 9.69 -18.45 -3.13
N LYS A 90 8.79 -17.94 -2.29
CA LYS A 90 8.36 -18.62 -1.07
C LYS A 90 7.73 -19.97 -1.40
N ARG A 91 6.85 -20.04 -2.40
CA ARG A 91 6.22 -21.29 -2.85
C ARG A 91 7.25 -22.28 -3.40
N GLU A 92 8.23 -21.79 -4.17
CA GLU A 92 9.33 -22.61 -4.68
C GLU A 92 10.18 -23.18 -3.54
N ILE A 93 10.55 -22.36 -2.55
CA ILE A 93 11.28 -22.82 -1.37
C ILE A 93 10.47 -23.85 -0.59
N GLU A 94 9.18 -23.60 -0.38
CA GLU A 94 8.28 -24.53 0.31
C GLU A 94 8.18 -25.88 -0.42
N SER A 95 8.07 -25.85 -1.76
CA SER A 95 8.07 -27.05 -2.60
C SER A 95 9.41 -27.80 -2.54
N VAL A 96 10.55 -27.10 -2.57
CA VAL A 96 11.88 -27.74 -2.46
C VAL A 96 12.10 -28.37 -1.08
N LEU A 97 11.66 -27.72 -0.01
CA LEU A 97 11.85 -28.20 1.37
C LEU A 97 10.90 -29.33 1.75
N PHE A 98 9.63 -29.25 1.32
CA PHE A 98 8.57 -30.15 1.78
C PHE A 98 7.99 -31.05 0.68
N GLY A 99 8.45 -30.88 -0.57
CA GLY A 99 7.92 -31.56 -1.74
C GLY A 99 6.64 -30.91 -2.26
N ASN A 100 6.20 -31.34 -3.45
CA ASN A 100 4.93 -30.93 -4.00
C ASN A 100 3.77 -31.59 -3.23
N PRO A 101 2.81 -30.81 -2.70
CA PRO A 101 1.68 -31.36 -1.96
C PRO A 101 0.78 -32.24 -2.83
N ASP A 102 0.78 -32.00 -4.15
CA ASP A 102 -0.03 -32.74 -5.13
C ASP A 102 0.62 -34.06 -5.59
N GLU A 103 1.95 -34.17 -5.53
CA GLU A 103 2.68 -35.35 -6.04
C GLU A 103 2.92 -36.41 -4.95
N PHE A 104 2.93 -36.00 -3.68
CA PHE A 104 3.20 -36.93 -2.58
C PHE A 104 2.19 -36.71 -1.45
N PRO A 105 1.24 -37.64 -1.22
CA PRO A 105 0.27 -37.52 -0.14
C PRO A 105 0.94 -37.88 1.21
N LEU A 106 1.95 -37.11 1.63
CA LEU A 106 2.52 -37.17 2.98
C LEU A 106 1.43 -37.05 4.03
N GLY A 107 0.37 -36.29 3.73
CA GLY A 107 -0.83 -36.20 4.55
C GLY A 107 -1.49 -37.55 4.80
N HIS A 108 -1.41 -38.52 3.87
CA HIS A 108 -1.91 -39.88 4.06
C HIS A 108 -0.93 -40.78 4.83
N LEU A 109 0.38 -40.69 4.56
CA LEU A 109 1.38 -41.50 5.26
C LEU A 109 1.53 -41.10 6.73
N LEU A 110 1.42 -39.80 7.02
CA LEU A 110 1.47 -39.26 8.38
C LEU A 110 0.10 -39.31 9.08
N ARG A 111 -0.98 -39.67 8.36
CA ARG A 111 -2.33 -39.74 8.92
C ARG A 111 -2.45 -40.67 10.14
N PRO A 112 -1.88 -41.90 10.13
CA PRO A 112 -1.93 -42.77 11.31
C PRO A 112 -1.21 -42.16 12.51
N PHE A 113 -0.06 -41.52 12.30
CA PHE A 113 0.70 -40.85 13.37
C PHE A 113 -0.08 -39.66 13.92
N LYS A 114 -0.64 -38.82 13.04
CA LYS A 114 -1.45 -37.67 13.45
C LYS A 114 -2.70 -38.12 14.20
N GLN A 115 -3.36 -39.18 13.75
CA GLN A 115 -4.51 -39.76 14.45
C GLN A 115 -4.12 -40.30 15.82
N TYR A 116 -2.98 -40.99 15.94
CA TYR A 116 -2.46 -41.50 17.20
C TYR A 116 -2.12 -40.38 18.20
N TYR A 117 -1.42 -39.32 17.77
CA TYR A 117 -1.03 -38.25 18.69
C TYR A 117 -2.16 -37.27 19.01
N LEU A 118 -3.14 -37.08 18.11
CA LEU A 118 -4.28 -36.18 18.32
C LEU A 118 -5.55 -36.91 18.78
N GLN A 119 -5.48 -38.20 19.10
CA GLN A 119 -6.65 -38.99 19.51
C GLN A 119 -7.39 -38.39 20.73
N ALA A 120 -6.66 -37.77 21.65
CA ALA A 120 -7.21 -37.07 22.81
C ALA A 120 -8.09 -35.87 22.45
N GLU A 121 -7.81 -35.17 21.35
CA GLU A 121 -8.60 -34.02 20.90
C GLU A 121 -9.96 -34.45 20.33
N HIS A 122 -10.06 -35.70 19.86
CA HIS A 122 -11.23 -36.23 19.16
C HIS A 122 -12.08 -37.17 20.03
N SER A 123 -11.58 -37.59 21.20
CA SER A 123 -12.26 -38.54 22.09
C SER A 123 -11.91 -38.30 23.55
N VAL A 124 -12.91 -37.83 24.32
CA VAL A 124 -12.78 -37.62 25.77
C VAL A 124 -12.39 -38.90 26.52
N PRO A 125 -12.96 -40.09 26.24
CA PRO A 125 -12.50 -41.34 26.85
C PRO A 125 -11.01 -41.61 26.64
N VAL A 126 -10.50 -41.32 25.44
CA VAL A 126 -9.07 -41.53 25.12
C VAL A 126 -8.20 -40.51 25.85
N LEU A 127 -8.64 -39.25 25.97
CA LEU A 127 -7.96 -38.26 26.79
C LEU A 127 -7.86 -38.71 28.26
N ILE A 128 -8.97 -39.22 28.83
CA ILE A 128 -9.01 -39.74 30.20
C ILE A 128 -8.07 -40.93 30.34
N GLN A 129 -8.06 -41.86 29.37
CA GLN A 129 -7.16 -43.02 29.37
C GLN A 129 -5.69 -42.59 29.33
N ILE A 130 -5.31 -41.69 28.41
CA ILE A 130 -3.94 -41.18 28.32
C ILE A 130 -3.55 -40.54 29.66
N ARG A 131 -4.43 -39.74 30.25
CA ARG A 131 -4.17 -39.11 31.54
C ARG A 131 -3.99 -40.14 32.66
N HIS A 132 -4.85 -41.15 32.71
CA HIS A 132 -4.75 -42.25 33.67
C HIS A 132 -3.42 -42.99 33.51
N GLU A 133 -3.02 -43.32 32.28
CA GLU A 133 -1.73 -43.98 31.99
C GLU A 133 -0.54 -43.17 32.51
N TRP A 134 -0.57 -41.84 32.44
CA TRP A 134 0.46 -40.98 33.03
C TRP A 134 0.38 -40.94 34.57
N ASP A 135 -0.82 -40.82 35.13
CA ASP A 135 -1.04 -40.70 36.58
C ASP A 135 -0.57 -41.96 37.34
N ARG A 136 -0.57 -43.13 36.68
CA ARG A 136 -0.03 -44.39 37.24
C ARG A 136 1.44 -44.31 37.64
N TYR A 137 2.22 -43.42 37.03
CA TYR A 137 3.64 -43.22 37.37
C TYR A 137 3.86 -42.10 38.40
N LEU A 138 2.81 -41.38 38.79
CA LEU A 138 2.87 -40.26 39.74
C LEU A 138 2.36 -40.64 41.14
N VAL A 139 1.73 -41.79 41.29
CA VAL A 139 1.20 -42.30 42.56
C VAL A 139 2.28 -42.97 43.41
N PRO A 140 2.13 -42.99 44.75
CA PRO A 140 3.06 -43.68 45.64
C PRO A 140 3.19 -45.18 45.31
N ALA A 141 4.35 -45.77 45.62
CA ALA A 141 4.67 -47.16 45.31
C ALA A 141 3.67 -48.19 45.89
N ASP A 142 2.98 -47.81 46.97
CA ASP A 142 2.00 -48.66 47.66
C ASP A 142 0.59 -48.59 47.04
N HIS A 143 0.38 -47.78 46.00
CA HIS A 143 -0.90 -47.63 45.34
C HIS A 143 -1.16 -48.80 44.36
N PRO A 144 -2.34 -49.46 44.41
CA PRO A 144 -2.60 -50.68 43.65
C PRO A 144 -2.58 -50.51 42.13
N GLU A 145 -2.88 -49.31 41.62
CA GLU A 145 -2.81 -49.00 40.18
C GLU A 145 -1.46 -48.39 39.73
N GLY A 146 -0.54 -48.19 40.68
CA GLY A 146 0.76 -47.60 40.42
C GLY A 146 1.64 -48.48 39.55
N SER A 147 2.45 -47.84 38.71
CA SER A 147 3.48 -48.49 37.91
C SER A 147 4.81 -47.76 38.10
N CYS A 148 5.91 -48.51 38.23
CA CYS A 148 7.24 -47.91 38.21
C CYS A 148 7.63 -47.51 36.78
N ILE A 149 8.43 -46.45 36.64
CA ILE A 149 9.00 -46.06 35.35
C ILE A 149 9.92 -47.19 34.88
N PRO A 150 9.79 -47.71 33.64
CA PRO A 150 10.61 -48.81 33.18
C PRO A 150 12.12 -48.49 33.27
N PRO A 151 12.93 -49.41 33.83
CA PRO A 151 14.37 -49.20 33.94
C PRO A 151 15.01 -49.08 32.54
N GLY A 152 15.81 -48.05 32.33
CA GLY A 152 16.57 -47.82 31.09
C GLY A 152 15.91 -46.90 30.05
N TRP A 153 14.67 -46.44 30.26
CA TRP A 153 14.04 -45.45 29.36
C TRP A 153 14.55 -44.02 29.58
N VAL A 154 15.00 -43.74 30.80
CA VAL A 154 15.70 -42.51 31.17
C VAL A 154 16.98 -42.95 31.87
N LEU A 155 18.14 -42.49 31.37
CA LEU A 155 19.40 -42.57 32.11
C LEU A 155 19.45 -41.34 33.01
N PRO A 156 19.13 -41.47 34.32
CA PRO A 156 19.26 -40.33 35.22
C PRO A 156 20.72 -39.88 35.25
N ALA A 157 20.93 -38.56 35.35
CA ALA A 157 22.25 -38.05 35.66
C ALA A 157 22.73 -38.66 37.00
N PRO A 158 24.05 -38.82 37.21
CA PRO A 158 24.56 -39.29 38.48
C PRO A 158 24.03 -38.41 39.62
N PRO A 159 23.59 -39.02 40.72
CA PRO A 159 22.97 -38.28 41.82
C PRO A 159 23.95 -37.23 42.35
N THR A 160 23.44 -36.02 42.58
CA THR A 160 24.24 -34.89 43.09
C THR A 160 24.63 -35.05 44.57
N SER A 161 24.02 -36.00 45.29
CA SER A 161 24.41 -36.39 46.65
C SER A 161 24.04 -37.84 46.95
N ASP A 162 24.68 -38.41 47.99
CA ASP A 162 24.36 -39.74 48.52
C ASP A 162 22.89 -39.84 49.00
N THR A 163 22.33 -38.72 49.46
CA THR A 163 20.91 -38.64 49.85
C THR A 163 20.00 -38.79 48.63
N TRP A 164 20.30 -38.12 47.52
CA TRP A 164 19.54 -38.26 46.27
C TRP A 164 19.71 -39.64 45.62
N ALA A 165 20.87 -40.28 45.80
CA ALA A 165 21.11 -41.63 45.31
C ALA A 165 20.13 -42.67 45.90
N THR A 166 19.62 -42.44 47.11
CA THR A 166 18.64 -43.35 47.73
C THR A 166 17.22 -43.24 47.14
N ALA A 167 16.91 -42.16 46.43
CA ALA A 167 15.58 -41.89 45.86
C ALA A 167 15.41 -42.37 44.40
N VAL A 168 16.51 -42.70 43.72
CA VAL A 168 16.52 -43.20 42.33
C VAL A 168 16.78 -44.70 42.39
N ARG A 169 15.71 -45.50 42.43
CA ARG A 169 15.77 -46.97 42.48
C ARG A 169 14.92 -47.59 41.39
#